data_AF-A0A3D1EU71-F1
#
_entry.id   AF-A0A3D1EU71-F1
#
_cell.length_a   1.000
_cell.length_b   1.000
_cell.length_c   1.000
_cell.angle_alpha   90.00
_cell.angle_beta   90.00
_cell.angle_gamma   90.00
#
_symmetry.space_group_name_H-M   'P 1'
#
loop_
_entity.id
_entity.type
_entity.pdbx_description
1 polymer ?
#
loop_
_entity_poly.entity_id
_entity_poly.type
_entity_poly.pdbx_seq_one_letter_code
_entity_poly.pdbx_strand_id
1 'polypeptide(L)'
;MSTVAVIPARYQSSRFPGKPLADETGKPLIQHVVEQVRKARLIDQIIVATDDQRIFDAVKAFGGDVMMTSSDHPNGTSRIAEVAANLPEDADLIVNVQGDEPDIEPEVIDQLVAGLRADAEAPMATLASPFAPDEDPTSPNIVKLVVSQ
;
A
#
# COMPACT_ATOMS: atom_id res chain seq x y z
N MET A 1 0.20 -19.76 -5.85
CA MET A 1 0.79 -18.68 -5.06
C MET A 1 0.03 -17.41 -5.34
N SER A 2 -0.69 -16.90 -4.36
CA SER A 2 -1.46 -15.66 -4.50
C SER A 2 -0.67 -14.48 -3.97
N THR A 3 -0.81 -13.33 -4.62
CA THR A 3 -0.20 -12.05 -4.23
C THR A 3 -1.28 -11.08 -3.82
N VAL A 4 -1.23 -10.65 -2.56
CA VAL A 4 -2.25 -9.80 -1.96
C VAL A 4 -1.67 -8.41 -1.73
N ALA A 5 -2.25 -7.40 -2.36
CA ALA A 5 -1.98 -6.02 -2.03
C ALA A 5 -2.78 -5.61 -0.79
N VAL A 6 -2.11 -5.10 0.22
CA VAL A 6 -2.73 -4.55 1.42
C VAL A 6 -2.51 -3.05 1.45
N ILE A 7 -3.61 -2.29 1.51
CA ILE A 7 -3.60 -0.83 1.51
C ILE A 7 -3.97 -0.34 2.92
N PRO A 8 -3.01 0.04 3.78
CA PRO A 8 -3.32 0.59 5.09
C PRO A 8 -3.95 1.98 4.94
N ALA A 9 -5.12 2.17 5.55
CA ALA A 9 -5.85 3.43 5.54
C ALA A 9 -6.34 3.77 6.95
N ARG A 10 -5.91 4.92 7.49
CA ARG A 10 -6.30 5.40 8.83
C ARG A 10 -6.98 6.74 8.72
N TYR A 11 -7.97 6.97 9.56
CA TYR A 11 -8.63 8.27 9.62
C TYR A 11 -7.74 9.32 10.32
N GLN A 12 -7.07 8.91 11.40
CA GLN A 12 -6.25 9.80 12.22
C GLN A 12 -4.84 9.96 11.62
N SER A 13 -4.70 10.87 10.66
CA SER A 13 -3.41 11.42 10.25
C SER A 13 -3.22 12.80 10.88
N SER A 14 -2.06 13.04 11.49
CA SER A 14 -1.76 14.31 12.16
C SER A 14 -1.73 15.51 11.21
N ARG A 15 -1.36 15.28 9.94
CA ARG A 15 -1.21 16.33 8.91
C ARG A 15 -2.47 16.52 8.07
N PHE A 16 -3.26 15.46 7.88
CA PHE A 16 -4.49 15.50 7.10
C PHE A 16 -5.52 14.49 7.62
N PRO A 17 -6.27 14.83 8.68
CA PRO A 17 -7.33 13.98 9.21
C PRO A 17 -8.37 13.66 8.14
N GLY A 18 -8.77 12.38 8.03
CA GLY A 18 -9.74 11.94 7.03
C GLY A 18 -9.20 11.89 5.60
N LYS A 19 -7.89 12.02 5.37
CA LYS A 19 -7.25 11.98 4.03
C LYS A 19 -7.76 10.84 3.13
N PRO A 20 -7.93 9.59 3.57
CA PRO A 20 -8.44 8.51 2.71
C PRO A 20 -9.83 8.78 2.12
N LEU A 21 -10.64 9.60 2.80
CA LEU A 21 -12.01 9.96 2.42
C LEU A 21 -12.10 11.29 1.66
N ALA A 22 -10.99 12.00 1.45
CA ALA A 22 -11.00 13.24 0.69
C ALA A 22 -11.48 12.99 -0.75
N ASP A 23 -12.48 13.75 -1.20
CA ASP A 23 -13.29 13.44 -2.38
C ASP A 23 -13.40 14.59 -3.41
N GLU A 24 -12.42 15.50 -3.43
CA GLU A 24 -12.39 16.68 -4.32
C GLU A 24 -12.54 16.36 -5.82
N THR A 25 -12.32 15.10 -6.19
CA THR A 25 -12.40 14.56 -7.57
C THR A 25 -13.70 13.82 -7.87
N GLY A 26 -14.64 13.76 -6.91
CA GLY A 26 -15.88 12.98 -6.97
C GLY A 26 -15.72 11.50 -6.55
N LYS A 27 -14.51 11.07 -6.16
CA LYS A 27 -14.21 9.77 -5.56
C LYS A 27 -13.29 9.98 -4.35
N PRO A 28 -13.45 9.21 -3.26
CA PRO A 28 -12.53 9.28 -2.14
C PRO A 28 -11.11 8.85 -2.57
N LEU A 29 -10.08 9.46 -1.99
CA LEU A 29 -8.67 9.17 -2.29
C LEU A 29 -8.36 7.66 -2.32
N ILE A 30 -8.88 6.92 -1.33
CA ILE A 30 -8.65 5.47 -1.21
C ILE A 30 -9.20 4.70 -2.42
N GLN A 31 -10.27 5.19 -3.07
CA GLN A 31 -10.81 4.58 -4.27
C GLN A 31 -9.83 4.72 -5.44
N HIS A 32 -9.17 5.87 -5.60
CA HIS A 32 -8.17 6.05 -6.65
C HIS A 32 -7.00 5.09 -6.47
N VAL A 33 -6.51 4.93 -5.24
CA VAL A 33 -5.44 3.96 -4.92
C VAL A 33 -5.88 2.55 -5.30
N VAL A 34 -7.05 2.11 -4.84
CA VAL A 34 -7.57 0.77 -5.18
C VAL A 34 -7.71 0.60 -6.69
N GLU A 35 -8.19 1.61 -7.42
CA GLU A 35 -8.33 1.58 -8.87
C GLU A 35 -6.99 1.49 -9.61
N GLN A 36 -5.91 2.13 -9.12
CA GLN A 36 -4.58 1.95 -9.69
C GLN A 36 -4.02 0.56 -9.41
N VAL A 37 -4.10 0.09 -8.17
CA VAL A 37 -3.60 -1.25 -7.79
C VAL A 37 -4.33 -2.34 -8.58
N ARG A 38 -5.63 -2.18 -8.87
CA ARG A 38 -6.42 -3.10 -9.71
C ARG A 38 -5.90 -3.23 -11.15
N LYS A 39 -5.12 -2.28 -11.64
CA LYS A 39 -4.53 -2.34 -12.98
C LYS A 39 -3.21 -3.13 -13.02
N ALA A 40 -2.61 -3.41 -11.85
CA ALA A 40 -1.42 -4.25 -11.78
C ALA A 40 -1.77 -5.69 -12.18
N ARG A 41 -0.88 -6.36 -12.90
CA ARG A 41 -1.15 -7.69 -13.47
C ARG A 41 -0.77 -8.82 -12.53
N LEU A 42 0.12 -8.54 -11.57
CA LEU A 42 0.66 -9.53 -10.65
C LEU A 42 0.00 -9.49 -9.26
N ILE A 43 -1.13 -8.78 -9.11
CA ILE A 43 -1.92 -8.73 -7.89
C ILE A 43 -3.20 -9.55 -8.08
N ASP A 44 -3.41 -10.53 -7.21
CA ASP A 44 -4.58 -11.42 -7.24
C ASP A 44 -5.72 -10.89 -6.38
N GLN A 45 -5.40 -10.21 -5.28
CA GLN A 45 -6.36 -9.66 -4.34
C GLN A 45 -5.89 -8.32 -3.78
N ILE A 46 -6.84 -7.42 -3.48
CA ILE A 46 -6.56 -6.10 -2.90
C ILE A 46 -7.43 -5.94 -1.67
N ILE A 47 -6.82 -5.67 -0.51
CA ILE A 47 -7.54 -5.48 0.75
C ILE A 47 -7.16 -4.12 1.33
N VAL A 48 -8.16 -3.26 1.55
CA VAL A 48 -7.96 -2.07 2.38
C VAL A 48 -7.97 -2.48 3.85
N ALA A 49 -6.97 -2.05 4.62
CA ALA A 49 -6.86 -2.33 6.05
C ALA A 49 -7.13 -1.05 6.84
N THR A 50 -8.21 -1.01 7.61
CA THR A 50 -8.58 0.21 8.35
C THR A 50 -9.07 -0.07 9.75
N ASP A 51 -8.94 0.91 10.64
CA ASP A 51 -9.52 0.93 11.99
C ASP A 51 -10.79 1.80 12.08
N ASP A 52 -11.20 2.43 10.97
CA ASP A 52 -12.27 3.41 10.96
C ASP A 52 -13.47 2.95 10.13
N GLN A 53 -14.64 2.91 10.75
CA GLN A 53 -15.87 2.47 10.11
C GLN A 53 -16.24 3.31 8.89
N ARG A 54 -15.93 4.61 8.87
CA ARG A 54 -16.26 5.48 7.72
C ARG A 54 -15.43 5.10 6.50
N ILE A 55 -14.17 4.76 6.70
CA ILE A 55 -13.30 4.24 5.63
C ILE A 55 -13.80 2.88 5.16
N PHE A 56 -14.15 1.99 6.11
CA PHE A 56 -14.72 0.69 5.79
C PHE A 56 -15.96 0.80 4.90
N ASP A 57 -16.91 1.64 5.31
CA ASP A 57 -18.17 1.84 4.59
C ASP A 57 -17.94 2.45 3.20
N ALA A 58 -17.03 3.42 3.09
CA ALA A 58 -16.65 4.00 1.80
C ALA A 58 -16.06 2.96 0.86
N VAL A 59 -15.17 2.08 1.36
CA VAL A 59 -14.57 1.01 0.54
C VAL A 59 -15.62 -0.01 0.10
N LYS A 60 -16.54 -0.39 0.99
CA LYS A 60 -17.66 -1.26 0.62
C LYS A 60 -18.59 -0.62 -0.41
N ALA A 61 -18.83 0.68 -0.33
CA ALA A 61 -19.73 1.40 -1.25
C ALA A 61 -19.26 1.34 -2.71
N PHE A 62 -17.94 1.33 -2.97
CA PHE A 62 -17.40 1.15 -4.33
C PHE A 62 -17.03 -0.31 -4.68
N GLY A 63 -17.43 -1.27 -3.84
CA GLY A 63 -17.17 -2.70 -4.07
C GLY A 63 -15.71 -3.10 -3.87
N GLY A 64 -14.98 -2.45 -2.97
CA GLY A 64 -13.66 -2.88 -2.54
C GLY A 64 -13.71 -3.92 -1.42
N ASP A 65 -12.67 -4.75 -1.34
CA ASP A 65 -12.44 -5.58 -0.16
C ASP A 65 -11.74 -4.75 0.92
N VAL A 66 -12.22 -4.91 2.14
CA VAL A 66 -11.75 -4.15 3.29
C VAL A 66 -11.87 -5.00 4.54
N MET A 67 -10.89 -4.87 5.41
CA MET A 67 -10.79 -5.55 6.70
C MET A 67 -10.65 -4.52 7.81
N MET A 68 -11.46 -4.69 8.86
CA MET A 68 -11.26 -3.96 10.11
C MET A 68 -10.03 -4.52 10.81
N THR A 69 -9.19 -3.62 11.30
CA THR A 69 -7.93 -3.91 11.99
C THR A 69 -7.86 -3.08 13.26
N SER A 70 -7.00 -3.48 14.20
CA SER A 70 -6.88 -2.81 15.50
C SER A 70 -6.52 -1.32 15.35
N SER A 71 -7.07 -0.49 16.24
CA SER A 71 -6.69 0.92 16.40
C SER A 71 -5.30 1.10 17.01
N ASP A 72 -4.76 0.06 17.64
CA ASP A 72 -3.57 0.15 18.50
C ASP A 72 -2.25 -0.05 17.72
N HIS A 73 -2.34 -0.22 16.40
CA HIS A 73 -1.17 -0.39 15.55
C HIS A 73 -0.30 0.87 15.52
N PRO A 74 1.00 0.81 15.84
CA PRO A 74 1.87 1.98 15.79
C PRO A 74 2.17 2.47 14.37
N ASN A 75 2.08 1.61 13.35
CA ASN A 75 2.43 1.96 11.97
C ASN A 75 1.68 1.12 10.92
N GLY A 76 1.87 1.45 9.64
CA GLY A 76 1.25 0.71 8.52
C GLY A 76 1.65 -0.76 8.48
N THR A 77 2.93 -1.06 8.71
CA THR A 77 3.47 -2.42 8.66
C THR A 77 2.83 -3.36 9.70
N SER A 78 2.65 -2.91 10.94
CA SER A 78 2.00 -3.75 11.97
C SER A 78 0.53 -4.03 11.64
N ARG A 79 -0.17 -3.05 11.02
CA ARG A 79 -1.54 -3.23 10.52
C ARG A 79 -1.60 -4.28 9.41
N ILE A 80 -0.64 -4.26 8.50
CA ILE A 80 -0.53 -5.25 7.42
C ILE A 80 -0.28 -6.65 7.99
N ALA A 81 0.52 -6.76 9.05
CA ALA A 81 0.76 -8.04 9.71
C ALA A 81 -0.52 -8.66 10.29
N GLU A 82 -1.44 -7.85 10.84
CA GLU A 82 -2.76 -8.34 11.27
C GLU A 82 -3.58 -8.88 10.10
N VAL A 83 -3.62 -8.16 8.97
CA VAL A 83 -4.32 -8.64 7.77
C VAL A 83 -3.70 -9.94 7.28
N ALA A 84 -2.37 -10.00 7.18
CA ALA A 84 -1.64 -11.18 6.71
C ALA A 84 -1.92 -12.42 7.57
N ALA A 85 -2.06 -12.26 8.89
CA ALA A 85 -2.40 -13.36 9.80
C ALA A 85 -3.82 -13.94 9.59
N ASN A 86 -4.69 -13.23 8.87
CA ASN A 86 -6.05 -13.66 8.53
C ASN A 86 -6.19 -14.13 7.07
N LEU A 87 -5.11 -14.12 6.29
CA LEU A 87 -5.13 -14.61 4.91
C LEU A 87 -5.02 -16.13 4.86
N PRO A 88 -5.54 -16.76 3.79
CA PRO A 88 -5.28 -18.16 3.50
C PRO A 88 -3.78 -18.50 3.45
N GLU A 89 -3.43 -19.75 3.73
CA GLU A 89 -2.03 -20.21 3.72
C GLU A 89 -1.35 -20.11 2.33
N ASP A 90 -2.12 -20.00 1.24
CA ASP A 90 -1.61 -19.83 -0.12
C ASP A 90 -1.40 -18.36 -0.54
N ALA A 91 -1.50 -17.42 0.41
CA ALA A 91 -1.05 -16.03 0.26
C ALA A 91 0.47 -15.93 0.49
N ASP A 92 1.24 -16.16 -0.58
CA ASP A 92 2.70 -16.25 -0.50
C ASP A 92 3.37 -14.88 -0.50
N LEU A 93 2.73 -13.84 -1.04
CA LEU A 93 3.32 -12.51 -1.16
C LEU A 93 2.34 -11.41 -0.72
N ILE A 94 2.83 -10.53 0.14
CA ILE A 94 2.10 -9.34 0.61
C ILE A 94 2.77 -8.10 0.03
N VAL A 95 1.99 -7.30 -0.69
CA VAL A 95 2.43 -6.01 -1.24
C VAL A 95 1.83 -4.88 -0.42
N ASN A 96 2.67 -4.11 0.25
CA ASN A 96 2.25 -2.90 0.95
C ASN A 96 2.15 -1.73 -0.05
N VAL A 97 0.94 -1.27 -0.34
CA VAL A 97 0.71 -0.06 -1.15
C VAL A 97 0.17 1.03 -0.25
N GLN A 98 0.79 2.20 -0.20
CA GLN A 98 0.31 3.27 0.69
C GLN A 98 -1.06 3.80 0.24
N GLY A 99 -1.98 3.99 1.21
CA GLY A 99 -3.34 4.48 0.96
C GLY A 99 -3.43 5.94 0.54
N ASP A 100 -2.29 6.61 0.33
CA ASP A 100 -2.19 7.98 -0.11
C ASP A 100 -1.34 8.20 -1.37
N GLU A 101 -1.12 7.15 -2.14
CA GLU A 101 -0.47 7.16 -3.46
C GLU A 101 -1.50 6.93 -4.58
N PRO A 102 -2.40 7.90 -4.86
CA PRO A 102 -3.45 7.73 -5.89
C PRO A 102 -2.90 7.62 -7.32
N ASP A 103 -1.63 8.00 -7.50
CA ASP A 103 -0.93 8.02 -8.78
C ASP A 103 0.14 6.92 -8.87
N ILE A 104 0.10 5.91 -7.99
CA ILE A 104 1.01 4.76 -8.08
C ILE A 104 0.88 4.09 -9.45
N GLU A 105 2.02 3.96 -10.14
CA GLU A 105 2.07 3.31 -11.44
C GLU A 105 1.90 1.79 -11.28
N PRO A 106 0.92 1.16 -11.96
CA PRO A 106 0.70 -0.28 -11.85
C PRO A 106 1.94 -1.11 -12.23
N GLU A 107 2.74 -0.61 -13.17
CA GLU A 107 3.98 -1.25 -13.62
C GLU A 107 5.04 -1.29 -12.51
N VAL A 108 5.06 -0.31 -11.61
CA VAL A 108 5.96 -0.27 -10.45
C VAL A 108 5.59 -1.38 -9.46
N ILE A 109 4.30 -1.63 -9.24
CA ILE A 109 3.82 -2.76 -8.42
C ILE A 109 4.25 -4.09 -9.05
N ASP A 110 4.04 -4.25 -10.35
CA ASP A 110 4.44 -5.45 -11.08
C ASP A 110 5.97 -5.68 -11.00
N GLN A 111 6.78 -4.63 -11.13
CA GLN A 111 8.24 -4.71 -11.02
C GLN A 111 8.68 -5.17 -9.63
N LEU A 112 8.07 -4.64 -8.57
CA LEU A 112 8.36 -5.04 -7.20
C LEU A 112 8.08 -6.54 -6.97
N VAL A 113 6.89 -7.01 -7.41
CA VAL A 113 6.49 -8.41 -7.26
C VAL A 113 7.40 -9.33 -8.07
N ALA A 114 7.70 -8.97 -9.32
CA ALA A 114 8.60 -9.73 -10.17
C ALA A 114 10.02 -9.79 -9.60
N GLY A 115 10.52 -8.68 -9.06
CA GLY A 115 11.84 -8.60 -8.43
C GLY A 115 11.97 -9.52 -7.22
N LEU A 116 10.99 -9.51 -6.31
CA LEU A 116 10.98 -10.41 -5.16
C LEU A 116 10.87 -11.88 -5.56
N ARG A 117 10.03 -12.21 -6.56
CA ARG A 117 9.91 -13.59 -7.07
C ARG A 117 11.19 -14.11 -7.73
N ALA A 118 12.03 -13.22 -8.25
CA ALA A 118 13.29 -13.60 -8.90
C ALA A 118 14.40 -13.96 -7.91
N ASP A 119 14.27 -13.57 -6.63
CA ASP A 119 15.22 -13.88 -5.57
C ASP A 119 14.54 -14.66 -4.44
N ALA A 120 14.62 -15.99 -4.52
CA ALA A 120 13.98 -16.88 -3.55
C ALA A 120 14.57 -16.79 -2.12
N GLU A 121 15.76 -16.20 -1.96
CA GLU A 121 16.40 -16.02 -0.66
C GLU A 121 16.02 -14.68 -0.01
N ALA A 122 15.50 -13.73 -0.79
CA ALA A 122 15.10 -12.43 -0.29
C ALA A 122 13.75 -12.50 0.44
N PRO A 123 13.67 -12.12 1.74
CA PRO A 123 12.41 -12.12 2.48
C PRO A 123 11.53 -10.89 2.20
N MET A 124 12.08 -9.87 1.54
CA MET A 124 11.43 -8.59 1.26
C MET A 124 12.13 -7.89 0.09
N ALA A 125 11.35 -7.16 -0.71
CA ALA A 125 11.87 -6.22 -1.69
C ALA A 125 11.26 -4.82 -1.49
N THR A 126 11.93 -3.81 -2.02
CA THR A 126 11.45 -2.44 -2.13
C THR A 126 11.97 -1.83 -3.42
N LEU A 127 11.41 -0.70 -3.84
CA LEU A 127 11.88 0.06 -4.99
C LEU A 127 12.47 1.39 -4.54
N ALA A 128 13.39 1.92 -5.34
CA ALA A 128 13.96 3.24 -5.19
C ALA A 128 14.02 3.93 -6.54
N SER A 129 13.87 5.25 -6.54
CA SER A 129 14.09 6.08 -7.71
C SER A 129 15.44 6.81 -7.61
N PRO A 130 16.06 7.15 -8.75
CA PRO A 130 17.13 8.15 -8.75
C PRO A 130 16.63 9.48 -8.20
N PHE A 131 17.55 10.28 -7.66
CA PHE A 131 17.23 11.66 -7.27
C PHE A 131 16.82 12.50 -8.47
N ALA A 132 15.77 13.28 -8.31
CA ALA A 132 15.45 14.34 -9.26
C ALA A 132 16.50 15.47 -9.20
N PRO A 133 16.69 16.25 -10.28
CA PRO A 133 17.72 17.29 -10.33
C PRO A 133 17.62 18.36 -9.24
N ASP A 134 16.43 18.60 -8.71
CA ASP A 134 16.11 19.58 -7.68
C ASP A 134 16.05 19.02 -6.25
N GLU A 135 16.25 17.71 -6.08
CA GLU A 135 16.32 17.08 -4.77
C GLU A 135 17.70 17.23 -4.12
N ASP A 136 17.71 17.57 -2.82
CA ASP A 136 18.93 17.61 -2.02
C ASP A 136 19.23 16.22 -1.41
N PRO A 137 20.29 15.52 -1.84
CA PRO A 137 20.64 14.19 -1.33
C PRO A 137 20.97 14.18 0.17
N THR A 138 21.29 15.34 0.75
CA THR A 138 21.63 15.48 2.17
C THR A 138 20.41 15.68 3.07
N SER A 139 19.23 15.94 2.49
CA SER A 139 17.98 16.13 3.23
C SER A 139 17.68 14.94 4.15
N PRO A 140 17.39 15.15 5.45
CA PRO A 140 17.01 14.07 6.36
C PRO A 140 15.60 13.52 6.08
N ASN A 141 14.81 14.20 5.25
CA ASN A 141 13.45 13.80 4.90
C ASN A 141 13.41 12.86 3.68
N ILE A 142 14.53 12.67 3.00
CA ILE A 142 14.66 11.72 1.89
C ILE A 142 15.45 10.51 2.39
N VAL A 143 14.87 9.31 2.32
CA VAL A 143 15.56 8.06 2.66
C VAL A 143 16.45 7.66 1.50
N LYS A 144 17.71 7.32 1.78
CA LYS A 144 18.70 6.96 0.76
C LYS A 144 18.85 5.44 0.68
N LEU A 145 19.01 4.93 -0.54
CA LEU A 145 19.41 3.53 -0.78
C LEU A 145 20.89 3.47 -1.17
N VAL A 146 21.65 2.61 -0.52
CA VAL A 146 23.02 2.26 -0.93
C VAL A 146 22.94 0.97 -1.71
N VAL A 147 23.38 1.00 -2.97
CA VAL A 147 23.45 -0.18 -3.84
C VAL A 147 24.90 -0.64 -3.96
N SER A 148 25.15 -1.94 -3.93
CA SER A 148 26.46 -2.50 -4.29
C SER A 148 26.70 -2.28 -5.78
N GLN A 149 27.88 -1.77 -6.14
CA GLN A 149 28.31 -1.65 -7.54
C GLN A 149 28.69 -3.01 -8.14
#